data_AF-A0A9E0B4W6-F1
#
_entry.id   AF-A0A9E0B4W6-F1
#
_cell.length_a   1.000
_cell.length_b   1.000
_cell.length_c   1.000
_cell.angle_alpha   90.00
_cell.angle_beta   90.00
_cell.angle_gamma   90.00
#
_symmetry.space_group_name_H-M   'P 1'
#
loop_
_entity.id
_entity.type
_entity.pdbx_description
1 polymer ?
#
loop_
_entity_poly.entity_id
_entity_poly.type
_entity_poly.pdbx_seq_one_letter_code
_entity_poly.pdbx_strand_id
1 'polypeptide(L)'
;MKNGFFFISFCLTIFFNEVAAQVAGDLDTSFDFNGTLFLDTSENHNGASSLVVQPDGKIVVGGYSIADVFSDFALVRFNNNGSLDTTFGDMGIAVASIGLFSDYCSNLVLQTDGKIIAIGYSYVNSLGSEAICALARYLPDGTLDPDFGSDGIVTTDIGTNEQILLSGAIQTDGKIAVAGYSGDLGNHAFAVLRFLENGVLDSDFNEDGILTFGLGTGTASASSILIQADNNILVGGTAFNGIDNDFVLFRLDTVGTFDLDFGIDGIVVSDFFEEWNTNNAIALQTDGKIVAVGYTGEFPEFDFVVARYFGDGKIDSSFNFTGIRKTDLGSENDIAESVIIQPDGKIIAAGSFLPGGYQYALIRYTTEGLLDNSFNDDGIVTTNIPGVLSEQLNMAAWQTDGKIICAGGGIASGESCLTMARYIGRLQESCDSIDGQPIDIDTIAESDIYFYISGVSDSTEFQWQTNLGFGWINLFDAGQYSGVNNDTLYVMDISDGNDNQFFRCLTNNLDCKDTSEYAILTVEHPIGIGDNIANENFLLYPNPVIEFVQLEYSLMQEEILSIYLYDIYGKFIETFIENYTQAAGVYKQKITLPTQLSNGSYGILIITQKGKLIIPFLYLKQ
;
A
#
# COMPACT_ATOMS: atom_id res chain seq x y z
N MET A 1 29.08 72.54 26.57
CA MET A 1 28.72 71.58 25.52
C MET A 1 28.96 70.17 26.06
N LYS A 2 27.90 69.50 26.50
CA LYS A 2 27.90 68.07 26.87
C LYS A 2 26.79 67.43 26.04
N ASN A 3 27.15 66.60 25.07
CA ASN A 3 26.20 65.88 24.23
C ASN A 3 25.85 64.55 24.91
N GLY A 4 24.57 64.35 25.22
CA GLY A 4 24.02 63.07 25.65
C GLY A 4 23.54 62.26 24.44
N PHE A 5 24.01 61.03 24.32
CA PHE A 5 23.50 60.05 23.36
C PHE A 5 22.20 59.42 23.90
N PHE A 6 21.13 59.50 23.11
CA PHE A 6 19.90 58.73 23.31
C PHE A 6 20.05 57.38 22.59
N PHE A 7 19.97 56.27 23.32
CA PHE A 7 19.78 54.94 22.74
C PHE A 7 18.27 54.73 22.52
N ILE A 8 17.86 54.64 21.25
CA ILE A 8 16.52 54.16 20.87
C ILE A 8 16.64 52.64 20.74
N SER A 9 16.00 51.91 21.65
CA SER A 9 15.83 50.46 21.54
C SER A 9 14.75 50.18 20.49
N PHE A 10 15.15 49.72 19.30
CA PHE A 10 14.21 49.13 18.33
C PHE A 10 13.88 47.72 18.82
N CYS A 11 12.68 47.54 19.36
CA CYS A 11 12.11 46.21 19.56
C CYS A 11 11.66 45.71 18.18
N LEU A 12 12.43 44.80 17.59
CA LEU A 12 12.08 44.13 16.34
C LEU A 12 11.03 43.06 16.68
N THR A 13 9.74 43.41 16.58
CA THR A 13 8.67 42.42 16.59
C THR A 13 8.73 41.64 15.29
N ILE A 14 9.34 40.44 15.32
CA ILE A 14 9.23 39.46 14.25
C ILE A 14 7.79 38.93 14.35
N PHE A 15 6.92 39.35 13.45
CA PHE A 15 5.67 38.63 13.21
C PHE A 15 6.04 37.33 12.53
N PHE A 16 5.99 36.21 13.26
CA PHE A 16 5.73 34.94 12.61
C PHE A 16 4.29 35.04 12.10
N ASN A 17 4.10 35.07 10.78
CA ASN A 17 2.85 34.59 10.23
C ASN A 17 2.83 33.10 10.57
N GLU A 18 2.18 32.72 11.67
CA GLU A 18 1.71 31.35 11.81
C GLU A 18 0.70 31.14 10.69
N VAL A 19 1.15 30.49 9.61
CA VAL A 19 0.23 29.85 8.69
C VAL A 19 -0.49 28.80 9.53
N ALA A 20 -1.82 28.94 9.68
CA ALA A 20 -2.61 27.93 10.37
C ALA A 20 -2.32 26.56 9.75
N ALA A 21 -2.13 25.54 10.58
CA ALA A 21 -1.94 24.19 10.08
C ALA A 21 -3.16 23.78 9.27
N GLN A 22 -2.96 23.34 8.03
CA GLN A 22 -4.05 22.83 7.20
C GLN A 22 -4.60 21.55 7.80
N VAL A 23 -5.92 21.38 7.75
CA VAL A 23 -6.63 20.17 8.17
C VAL A 23 -7.13 19.40 6.95
N ALA A 24 -7.63 18.17 7.16
CA ALA A 24 -8.17 17.39 6.06
C ALA A 24 -9.37 18.10 5.42
N GLY A 25 -9.37 18.20 4.10
CA GLY A 25 -10.32 18.97 3.31
C GLY A 25 -9.78 20.32 2.83
N ASP A 26 -8.76 20.87 3.50
CA ASP A 26 -8.15 22.13 3.06
C ASP A 26 -7.39 21.95 1.74
N LEU A 27 -7.39 23.01 0.93
CA LEU A 27 -6.49 23.11 -0.21
C LEU A 27 -5.02 23.10 0.26
N ASP A 28 -4.19 22.29 -0.40
CA ASP A 28 -2.75 22.22 -0.18
C ASP A 28 -2.04 23.43 -0.78
N THR A 29 -1.90 24.49 0.03
CA THR A 29 -1.12 25.70 -0.26
C THR A 29 0.33 25.49 -0.71
N SER A 30 0.93 24.29 -0.58
CA SER A 30 2.25 23.99 -1.16
C SER A 30 2.21 23.62 -2.65
N PHE A 31 1.02 23.43 -3.22
CA PHE A 31 0.79 23.12 -4.63
C PHE A 31 0.46 24.40 -5.40
N ASP A 32 1.29 24.73 -6.39
CA ASP A 32 1.15 25.89 -7.29
C ASP A 32 0.49 27.14 -6.66
N PHE A 33 -0.64 27.62 -7.20
CA PHE A 33 -1.32 28.83 -6.73
C PHE A 33 -2.22 28.54 -5.54
N ASN A 34 -1.60 28.25 -4.39
CA ASN A 34 -2.24 27.96 -3.11
C ASN A 34 -3.24 26.79 -3.15
N GLY A 35 -2.87 25.68 -3.80
CA GLY A 35 -3.66 24.46 -3.91
C GLY A 35 -4.39 24.30 -5.24
N THR A 36 -4.36 25.31 -6.11
CA THR A 36 -5.03 25.27 -7.41
C THR A 36 -4.07 25.59 -8.55
N LEU A 37 -4.37 25.06 -9.73
CA LEU A 37 -3.66 25.30 -10.97
C LEU A 37 -4.67 25.33 -12.11
N PHE A 38 -4.48 26.23 -13.06
CA PHE A 38 -5.00 26.05 -14.41
C PHE A 38 -3.86 26.29 -15.39
N LEU A 39 -3.84 25.52 -16.46
CA LEU A 39 -2.89 25.66 -17.54
C LEU A 39 -3.65 26.05 -18.81
N ASP A 40 -3.53 27.33 -19.15
CA ASP A 40 -3.89 27.88 -20.46
C ASP A 40 -2.65 27.73 -21.35
N THR A 41 -2.52 26.59 -22.02
CA THR A 41 -1.54 26.48 -23.10
C THR A 41 -2.11 27.25 -24.27
N SER A 42 -1.52 28.41 -24.60
CA SER A 42 -1.89 29.25 -25.75
C SER A 42 -1.86 28.56 -27.12
N GLU A 43 -1.53 27.26 -27.14
CA GLU A 43 -1.73 26.32 -28.23
C GLU A 43 -2.63 25.16 -27.70
N ASN A 44 -3.92 25.47 -27.56
CA ASN A 44 -5.06 24.56 -27.77
C ASN A 44 -5.11 23.18 -27.07
N HIS A 45 -5.21 23.05 -25.75
CA HIS A 45 -5.54 21.73 -25.13
C HIS A 45 -6.81 21.80 -24.29
N ASN A 46 -7.81 21.00 -24.65
CA ASN A 46 -9.15 21.07 -24.08
C ASN A 46 -9.45 19.75 -23.35
N GLY A 47 -9.75 19.81 -22.05
CA GLY A 47 -10.29 18.70 -21.25
C GLY A 47 -9.26 17.68 -20.75
N ALA A 48 -8.84 17.80 -19.50
CA ALA A 48 -8.23 16.68 -18.79
C ALA A 48 -9.31 15.62 -18.53
N SER A 49 -9.13 14.40 -19.03
CA SER A 49 -10.06 13.28 -18.84
C SER A 49 -9.61 12.35 -17.70
N SER A 50 -8.30 12.27 -17.46
CA SER A 50 -7.71 11.31 -16.55
C SER A 50 -6.38 11.81 -16.00
N LEU A 51 -5.97 11.27 -14.86
CA LEU A 51 -4.67 11.56 -14.27
C LEU A 51 -4.10 10.30 -13.60
N VAL A 52 -2.78 10.19 -13.58
CA VAL A 52 -2.04 9.18 -12.81
C VAL A 52 -0.92 9.84 -12.01
N VAL A 53 -0.64 9.29 -10.83
CA VAL A 53 0.46 9.74 -9.96
C VAL A 53 1.59 8.71 -10.07
N GLN A 54 2.78 9.18 -10.46
CA GLN A 54 3.98 8.35 -10.55
C GLN A 54 4.59 8.12 -9.15
N PRO A 55 5.36 7.03 -8.93
CA PRO A 55 5.97 6.73 -7.62
C PRO A 55 6.90 7.81 -7.07
N ASP A 56 7.45 8.68 -7.94
CA ASP A 56 8.28 9.82 -7.55
C ASP A 56 7.46 11.09 -7.19
N GLY A 57 6.13 10.98 -7.18
CA GLY A 57 5.19 12.05 -6.87
C GLY A 57 4.88 12.98 -8.05
N LYS A 58 5.43 12.73 -9.25
CA LYS A 58 5.00 13.47 -10.45
C LYS A 58 3.58 13.09 -10.84
N ILE A 59 2.87 14.03 -11.46
CA ILE A 59 1.47 13.89 -11.85
C ILE A 59 1.42 13.97 -13.38
N VAL A 60 0.83 12.97 -14.03
CA VAL A 60 0.59 13.00 -15.47
C VAL A 60 -0.91 13.10 -15.70
N VAL A 61 -1.31 14.09 -16.49
CA VAL A 61 -2.72 14.34 -16.84
C VAL A 61 -2.90 14.07 -18.32
N GLY A 62 -3.92 13.31 -18.68
CA GLY A 62 -4.24 12.92 -20.05
C GLY A 62 -5.53 13.58 -20.53
N GLY A 63 -5.64 13.74 -21.84
CA GLY A 63 -6.78 14.35 -22.50
C GLY A 63 -6.48 14.50 -23.98
N TYR A 64 -6.90 15.62 -24.56
CA TYR A 64 -6.67 15.88 -25.97
C TYR A 64 -6.19 17.31 -26.26
N SER A 65 -5.59 17.44 -27.42
CA SER A 65 -4.84 18.59 -27.89
C SER A 65 -5.31 18.97 -29.29
N ILE A 66 -5.78 20.19 -29.51
CA ILE A 66 -6.17 20.67 -30.84
C ILE A 66 -4.96 21.34 -31.51
N ALA A 67 -4.06 20.56 -32.10
CA ALA A 67 -2.88 21.12 -32.76
C ALA A 67 -3.22 22.02 -33.98
N ASP A 68 -4.34 21.75 -34.69
CA ASP A 68 -4.85 22.55 -35.81
C ASP A 68 -6.40 22.53 -35.89
N VAL A 69 -6.98 21.60 -36.65
CA VAL A 69 -8.43 21.45 -36.87
C VAL A 69 -8.99 20.24 -36.12
N PHE A 70 -8.14 19.23 -35.88
CA PHE A 70 -8.48 17.99 -35.21
C PHE A 70 -7.70 17.86 -33.92
N SER A 71 -8.26 17.08 -32.99
CA SER A 71 -7.63 16.78 -31.71
C SER A 71 -6.65 15.61 -31.84
N ASP A 72 -5.58 15.59 -31.07
CA ASP A 72 -4.67 14.46 -30.88
C ASP A 72 -4.67 14.05 -29.40
N PHE A 73 -4.25 12.82 -29.09
CA PHE A 73 -4.00 12.44 -27.69
C PHE A 73 -2.91 13.34 -27.11
N ALA A 74 -3.11 13.83 -25.89
CA ALA A 74 -2.10 14.63 -25.20
C ALA A 74 -1.99 14.31 -23.72
N LEU A 75 -0.75 14.29 -23.25
CA LEU A 75 -0.36 14.11 -21.86
C LEU A 75 0.48 15.31 -21.42
N VAL A 76 0.21 15.82 -20.23
CA VAL A 76 0.99 16.88 -19.60
C VAL A 76 1.52 16.36 -18.26
N ARG A 77 2.82 16.56 -18.00
CA ARG A 77 3.42 16.15 -16.72
C ARG A 77 3.77 17.33 -15.83
N PHE A 78 3.41 17.21 -14.56
CA PHE A 78 3.71 18.16 -13.50
C PHE A 78 4.60 17.51 -12.43
N ASN A 79 5.45 18.32 -11.81
CA ASN A 79 6.17 17.96 -10.61
C ASN A 79 5.20 17.90 -9.41
N ASN A 80 5.62 17.28 -8.31
CA ASN A 80 4.79 17.17 -7.10
C ASN A 80 4.39 18.54 -6.48
N ASN A 81 5.02 19.65 -6.86
CA ASN A 81 4.62 20.99 -6.41
C ASN A 81 3.65 21.70 -7.38
N GLY A 82 3.20 21.02 -8.44
CA GLY A 82 2.31 21.57 -9.47
C GLY A 82 3.03 22.30 -10.61
N SER A 83 4.35 22.54 -10.52
CA SER A 83 5.08 23.14 -11.64
C SER A 83 5.21 22.17 -12.83
N LEU A 84 5.11 22.67 -14.05
CA LEU A 84 5.27 21.87 -15.28
C LEU A 84 6.65 21.20 -15.33
N ASP A 85 6.69 19.90 -15.62
CA ASP A 85 7.94 19.16 -15.81
C ASP A 85 8.41 19.24 -17.26
N THR A 86 9.24 20.24 -17.56
CA THR A 86 9.78 20.48 -18.91
C THR A 86 10.68 19.36 -19.46
N THR A 87 10.99 18.32 -18.68
CA THR A 87 11.77 17.16 -19.14
C THR A 87 10.94 16.03 -19.75
N PHE A 88 9.61 16.16 -19.72
CA PHE A 88 8.68 15.21 -20.31
C PHE A 88 8.25 15.63 -21.72
N GLY A 89 8.32 14.72 -22.69
CA GLY A 89 7.95 14.99 -24.07
C GLY A 89 8.64 16.24 -24.62
N ASP A 90 7.87 17.08 -25.33
CA ASP A 90 8.29 18.42 -25.73
C ASP A 90 7.82 19.44 -24.68
N MET A 91 8.77 19.95 -23.88
CA MET A 91 8.53 21.01 -22.90
C MET A 91 7.42 20.72 -21.87
N GLY A 92 7.22 19.46 -21.51
CA GLY A 92 6.23 18.99 -20.54
C GLY A 92 5.00 18.33 -21.14
N ILE A 93 4.93 18.28 -22.48
CA ILE A 93 3.77 17.81 -23.24
C ILE A 93 4.20 16.66 -24.15
N ALA A 94 3.47 15.55 -24.10
CA ALA A 94 3.58 14.46 -25.06
C ALA A 94 2.30 14.38 -25.89
N VAL A 95 2.43 14.29 -27.21
CA VAL A 95 1.29 14.21 -28.15
C VAL A 95 1.44 12.95 -29.01
N ALA A 96 0.32 12.27 -29.29
CA ALA A 96 0.27 11.20 -30.27
C ALA A 96 -0.90 11.43 -31.24
N SER A 97 -0.57 11.50 -32.53
CA SER A 97 -1.54 11.53 -33.61
C SER A 97 -1.75 10.10 -34.13
N ILE A 98 -2.97 9.60 -34.00
CA ILE A 98 -3.31 8.19 -34.27
C ILE A 98 -3.87 8.03 -35.69
N GLY A 99 -4.65 9.02 -36.13
CA GLY A 99 -5.35 9.00 -37.40
C GLY A 99 -5.21 10.31 -38.20
N LEU A 100 -6.21 10.57 -39.03
CA LEU A 100 -6.33 11.81 -39.81
C LEU A 100 -7.33 12.81 -39.20
N PHE A 101 -8.06 12.39 -38.18
CA PHE A 101 -9.15 13.14 -37.55
C PHE A 101 -8.97 13.15 -36.03
N SER A 102 -9.96 13.66 -35.30
CA SER A 102 -9.78 13.88 -33.86
C SER A 102 -9.63 12.59 -33.06
N ASP A 103 -8.65 12.58 -32.18
CA ASP A 103 -8.32 11.54 -31.22
C ASP A 103 -8.60 12.04 -29.79
N TYR A 104 -9.25 11.21 -28.98
CA TYR A 104 -9.62 11.55 -27.61
C TYR A 104 -9.10 10.52 -26.61
N CYS A 105 -8.20 10.94 -25.73
CA CYS A 105 -7.79 10.12 -24.58
C CYS A 105 -8.87 10.20 -23.50
N SER A 106 -9.37 9.05 -23.06
CA SER A 106 -10.37 8.91 -21.99
C SER A 106 -9.75 8.45 -20.67
N ASN A 107 -8.67 7.66 -20.70
CA ASN A 107 -8.04 7.13 -19.50
C ASN A 107 -6.53 6.99 -19.64
N LEU A 108 -5.81 7.18 -18.53
CA LEU A 108 -4.39 6.87 -18.39
C LEU A 108 -4.21 5.71 -17.41
N VAL A 109 -3.31 4.78 -17.76
CA VAL A 109 -2.87 3.72 -16.86
C VAL A 109 -1.35 3.72 -16.75
N LEU A 110 -0.84 3.63 -15.53
CA LEU A 110 0.60 3.61 -15.25
C LEU A 110 1.09 2.16 -15.06
N GLN A 111 2.10 1.77 -15.83
CA GLN A 111 2.81 0.50 -15.65
C GLN A 111 3.86 0.61 -14.54
N THR A 112 4.21 -0.53 -13.93
CA THR A 112 5.18 -0.59 -12.82
C THR A 112 6.61 -0.18 -13.20
N ASP A 113 6.94 -0.24 -14.49
CA ASP A 113 8.21 0.22 -15.05
C ASP A 113 8.22 1.71 -15.42
N GLY A 114 7.12 2.42 -15.13
CA GLY A 114 6.95 3.84 -15.38
C GLY A 114 6.43 4.20 -16.77
N LYS A 115 6.19 3.22 -17.66
CA LYS A 115 5.50 3.47 -18.94
C LYS A 115 4.04 3.86 -18.68
N ILE A 116 3.48 4.65 -19.58
CA ILE A 116 2.12 5.19 -19.46
C ILE A 116 1.33 4.76 -20.69
N ILE A 117 0.15 4.18 -20.48
CA ILE A 117 -0.75 3.81 -21.56
C ILE A 117 -1.92 4.80 -21.55
N ALA A 118 -2.12 5.50 -22.66
CA ALA A 118 -3.30 6.29 -22.95
C ALA A 118 -4.32 5.45 -23.70
N ILE A 119 -5.58 5.54 -23.29
CA ILE A 119 -6.69 4.73 -23.79
C ILE A 119 -7.81 5.65 -24.22
N GLY A 120 -8.39 5.39 -25.38
CA GLY A 120 -9.52 6.15 -25.87
C GLY A 120 -9.95 5.70 -27.26
N TYR A 121 -10.21 6.67 -28.12
CA TYR A 121 -10.70 6.42 -29.47
C TYR A 121 -10.20 7.46 -30.48
N SER A 122 -10.26 7.09 -31.76
CA SER A 122 -9.91 7.94 -32.90
C SER A 122 -11.08 7.98 -33.87
N TYR A 123 -11.46 9.17 -34.34
CA TYR A 123 -12.43 9.27 -35.42
C TYR A 123 -11.80 8.85 -36.76
N VAL A 124 -12.56 8.11 -37.57
CA VAL A 124 -12.12 7.67 -38.91
C VAL A 124 -12.73 8.50 -40.04
N ASN A 125 -13.54 9.51 -39.69
CA ASN A 125 -14.07 10.47 -40.64
C ASN A 125 -14.16 11.90 -40.05
N SER A 126 -14.22 12.90 -40.93
CA SER A 126 -14.27 14.32 -40.54
C SER A 126 -15.60 14.76 -39.94
N LEU A 127 -16.65 13.94 -40.03
CA LEU A 127 -17.97 14.25 -39.48
C LEU A 127 -18.10 13.82 -38.01
N GLY A 128 -17.14 13.05 -37.49
CA GLY A 128 -17.18 12.52 -36.13
C GLY A 128 -18.28 11.49 -35.93
N SER A 129 -18.69 10.77 -36.98
CA SER A 129 -19.79 9.79 -36.91
C SER A 129 -19.30 8.34 -36.81
N GLU A 130 -18.00 8.11 -36.97
CA GLU A 130 -17.40 6.78 -36.91
C GLU A 130 -16.09 6.86 -36.12
N ALA A 131 -15.95 6.05 -35.07
CA ALA A 131 -14.81 6.01 -34.17
C ALA A 131 -14.31 4.57 -33.98
N ILE A 132 -12.99 4.41 -33.86
CA ILE A 132 -12.31 3.14 -33.59
C ILE A 132 -11.59 3.21 -32.24
N CYS A 133 -11.43 2.04 -31.60
CA CYS A 133 -10.66 1.93 -30.36
C CYS A 133 -9.19 2.30 -30.61
N ALA A 134 -8.60 3.05 -29.67
CA ALA A 134 -7.23 3.53 -29.80
C ALA A 134 -6.46 3.50 -28.47
N LEU A 135 -5.22 3.02 -28.51
CA LEU A 135 -4.26 3.06 -27.40
C LEU A 135 -2.95 3.66 -27.89
N ALA A 136 -2.28 4.44 -27.03
CA ALA A 136 -0.91 4.89 -27.23
C ALA A 136 -0.08 4.61 -25.98
N ARG A 137 1.12 4.07 -26.13
CA ARG A 137 2.04 3.86 -25.01
C ARG A 137 3.24 4.81 -25.09
N TYR A 138 3.53 5.42 -23.95
CA TYR A 138 4.66 6.34 -23.77
C TYR A 138 5.68 5.73 -22.81
N LEU A 139 6.95 5.97 -23.11
CA LEU A 139 8.06 5.76 -22.19
C LEU A 139 7.98 6.74 -21.01
N PRO A 140 8.72 6.48 -19.90
CA PRO A 140 8.73 7.38 -18.74
C PRO A 140 9.15 8.81 -19.04
N ASP A 141 9.83 9.06 -20.16
CA ASP A 141 10.22 10.41 -20.60
C ASP A 141 9.17 11.10 -21.49
N GLY A 142 8.04 10.45 -21.80
CA GLY A 142 6.95 10.99 -22.61
C GLY A 142 7.12 10.78 -24.11
N THR A 143 8.18 10.11 -24.57
CA THR A 143 8.28 9.68 -25.97
C THR A 143 7.43 8.43 -26.21
N LEU A 144 6.90 8.24 -27.43
CA LEU A 144 6.16 7.01 -27.77
C LEU A 144 7.06 5.78 -27.69
N ASP A 145 6.53 4.69 -27.14
CA ASP A 145 7.24 3.41 -27.02
C ASP A 145 7.24 2.64 -28.35
N PRO A 146 8.36 2.55 -29.08
CA PRO A 146 8.40 1.90 -30.39
C PRO A 146 8.10 0.40 -30.35
N ASP A 147 8.16 -0.23 -29.16
CA ASP A 147 7.92 -1.66 -28.99
C ASP A 147 6.44 -2.00 -28.71
N PHE A 148 5.55 -1.00 -28.69
CA PHE A 148 4.11 -1.19 -28.52
C PHE A 148 3.35 -0.99 -29.83
N GLY A 149 2.57 -1.99 -30.25
CA GLY A 149 1.78 -1.90 -31.48
C GLY A 149 2.62 -1.51 -32.70
N SER A 150 2.18 -0.48 -33.42
CA SER A 150 2.91 0.15 -34.51
C SER A 150 3.45 1.50 -34.04
N ASP A 151 4.75 1.58 -33.75
CA ASP A 151 5.44 2.81 -33.31
C ASP A 151 4.80 3.50 -32.09
N GLY A 152 4.33 2.70 -31.14
CA GLY A 152 3.70 3.18 -29.90
C GLY A 152 2.17 3.24 -29.93
N ILE A 153 1.54 2.90 -31.06
CA ILE A 153 0.10 3.08 -31.27
C ILE A 153 -0.57 1.76 -31.63
N VAL A 154 -1.76 1.55 -31.09
CA VAL A 154 -2.67 0.45 -31.43
C VAL A 154 -4.02 1.04 -31.79
N THR A 155 -4.56 0.66 -32.95
CA THR A 155 -5.96 0.88 -33.30
C THR A 155 -6.65 -0.47 -33.53
N THR A 156 -7.90 -0.59 -33.10
CA THR A 156 -8.68 -1.82 -33.26
C THR A 156 -10.08 -1.47 -33.74
N ASP A 157 -10.48 -2.09 -34.85
CA ASP A 157 -11.84 -2.01 -35.39
C ASP A 157 -12.60 -3.28 -35.01
N ILE A 158 -13.67 -3.12 -34.23
CA ILE A 158 -14.56 -4.20 -33.78
C ILE A 158 -15.89 -4.26 -34.55
N GLY A 159 -16.02 -3.50 -35.65
CA GLY A 159 -17.06 -3.70 -36.67
C GLY A 159 -18.35 -2.89 -36.52
N THR A 160 -18.39 -1.89 -35.64
CA THR A 160 -19.53 -0.97 -35.45
C THR A 160 -19.15 0.48 -35.74
N ASN A 161 -20.11 1.40 -35.82
CA ASN A 161 -19.82 2.80 -36.13
C ASN A 161 -19.11 3.52 -34.98
N GLU A 162 -19.57 3.35 -33.74
CA GLU A 162 -18.95 3.94 -32.55
C GLU A 162 -18.29 2.83 -31.73
N GLN A 163 -17.00 3.02 -31.41
CA GLN A 163 -16.16 2.07 -30.67
C GLN A 163 -15.28 2.86 -29.70
N ILE A 164 -15.79 3.09 -28.50
CA ILE A 164 -15.22 4.05 -27.56
C ILE A 164 -14.73 3.31 -26.32
N LEU A 165 -13.45 3.46 -26.01
CA LEU A 165 -12.87 2.98 -24.76
C LEU A 165 -12.86 4.12 -23.75
N LEU A 166 -13.36 3.85 -22.54
CA LEU A 166 -13.50 4.85 -21.47
C LEU A 166 -12.54 4.61 -20.30
N SER A 167 -12.15 3.36 -20.06
CA SER A 167 -11.33 2.99 -18.90
C SER A 167 -10.41 1.80 -19.20
N GLY A 168 -9.32 1.66 -18.45
CA GLY A 168 -8.45 0.49 -18.52
C GLY A 168 -7.73 0.18 -17.23
N ALA A 169 -7.24 -1.06 -17.15
CA ALA A 169 -6.45 -1.55 -16.03
C ALA A 169 -5.44 -2.61 -16.50
N ILE A 170 -4.33 -2.75 -15.77
CA ILE A 170 -3.27 -3.72 -16.06
C ILE A 170 -3.44 -4.93 -15.14
N GLN A 171 -3.48 -6.12 -15.72
CA GLN A 171 -3.45 -7.38 -14.98
C GLN A 171 -2.04 -7.66 -14.44
N THR A 172 -1.93 -8.51 -13.41
CA THR A 172 -0.63 -8.80 -12.77
C THR A 172 0.40 -9.46 -13.69
N ASP A 173 -0.04 -10.02 -14.82
CA ASP A 173 0.82 -10.60 -15.86
C ASP A 173 1.19 -9.60 -16.98
N GLY A 174 0.84 -8.32 -16.83
CA GLY A 174 1.15 -7.26 -17.78
C GLY A 174 0.16 -7.11 -18.93
N LYS A 175 -0.88 -7.95 -19.02
CA LYS A 175 -1.96 -7.74 -19.99
C LYS A 175 -2.78 -6.50 -19.65
N ILE A 176 -3.36 -5.88 -20.67
CA ILE A 176 -4.08 -4.62 -20.57
C ILE A 176 -5.56 -4.90 -20.87
N ALA A 177 -6.43 -4.77 -19.88
CA ALA A 177 -7.87 -4.87 -20.06
C ALA A 177 -8.46 -3.46 -20.19
N VAL A 178 -9.32 -3.25 -21.18
CA VAL A 178 -9.97 -1.95 -21.45
C VAL A 178 -11.47 -2.14 -21.61
N ALA A 179 -12.24 -1.14 -21.21
CA ALA A 179 -13.69 -1.19 -21.27
C ALA A 179 -14.28 0.12 -21.79
N GLY A 180 -15.47 0.02 -22.38
CA GLY A 180 -16.25 1.13 -22.89
C GLY A 180 -17.52 0.63 -23.55
N TYR A 181 -17.78 1.09 -24.78
CA TYR A 181 -18.96 0.69 -25.53
C TYR A 181 -18.72 0.59 -27.04
N SER A 182 -19.59 -0.18 -27.69
CA SER A 182 -19.61 -0.35 -29.14
C SER A 182 -21.03 -0.35 -29.67
N GLY A 183 -21.31 0.32 -30.78
CA GLY A 183 -22.61 0.24 -31.43
C GLY A 183 -22.87 1.28 -32.50
N ASP A 184 -24.16 1.52 -32.74
CA ASP A 184 -24.66 2.57 -33.61
C ASP A 184 -25.25 3.70 -32.76
N LEU A 185 -25.40 4.89 -33.34
CA LEU A 185 -25.97 6.06 -32.66
C LEU A 185 -27.30 5.73 -31.95
N GLY A 186 -27.28 5.78 -30.62
CA GLY A 186 -28.43 5.53 -29.75
C GLY A 186 -28.71 4.06 -29.42
N ASN A 187 -27.81 3.15 -29.76
CA ASN A 187 -27.88 1.73 -29.40
C ASN A 187 -26.47 1.16 -29.20
N HIS A 188 -25.93 1.35 -28.00
CA HIS A 188 -24.60 0.86 -27.62
C HIS A 188 -24.68 -0.39 -26.76
N ALA A 189 -23.73 -1.29 -26.96
CA ALA A 189 -23.45 -2.45 -26.12
C ALA A 189 -22.19 -2.19 -25.28
N PHE A 190 -22.09 -2.85 -24.12
CA PHE A 190 -20.84 -2.93 -23.39
C PHE A 190 -19.76 -3.56 -24.27
N ALA A 191 -18.54 -3.01 -24.20
CA ALA A 191 -17.37 -3.58 -24.85
C ALA A 191 -16.22 -3.71 -23.84
N VAL A 192 -15.59 -4.88 -23.81
CA VAL A 192 -14.37 -5.15 -23.05
C VAL A 192 -13.36 -5.82 -23.97
N LEU A 193 -12.17 -5.26 -24.11
CA LEU A 193 -11.09 -5.82 -24.91
C LEU A 193 -9.91 -6.13 -24.02
N ARG A 194 -9.11 -7.13 -24.40
CA ARG A 194 -7.82 -7.39 -23.76
C ARG A 194 -6.68 -7.42 -24.77
N PHE A 195 -5.59 -6.74 -24.41
CA PHE A 195 -4.34 -6.72 -25.15
C PHE A 195 -3.23 -7.39 -24.34
N LEU A 196 -2.30 -8.02 -25.03
CA LEU A 196 -1.01 -8.41 -24.50
C LEU A 196 -0.18 -7.17 -24.15
N GLU A 197 0.87 -7.35 -23.35
CA GLU A 197 1.75 -6.25 -22.94
C GLU A 197 2.34 -5.47 -24.13
N ASN A 198 2.52 -6.10 -25.29
CA ASN A 198 3.04 -5.43 -26.50
C ASN A 198 1.95 -4.75 -27.37
N GLY A 199 0.69 -4.72 -26.91
CA GLY A 199 -0.42 -4.08 -27.61
C GLY A 199 -1.09 -4.95 -28.68
N VAL A 200 -0.67 -6.21 -28.84
CA VAL A 200 -1.38 -7.17 -29.69
C VAL A 200 -2.65 -7.61 -28.97
N LEU A 201 -3.78 -7.65 -29.68
CA LEU A 201 -5.05 -8.15 -29.14
C LEU A 201 -4.91 -9.61 -28.66
N ASP A 202 -5.37 -9.91 -27.45
CA ASP A 202 -5.19 -11.21 -26.80
C ASP A 202 -6.27 -12.21 -27.23
N SER A 203 -5.94 -13.09 -28.19
CA SER A 203 -6.88 -14.10 -28.69
C SER A 203 -7.32 -15.14 -27.65
N ASP A 204 -6.66 -15.23 -26.49
CA ASP A 204 -7.06 -16.15 -25.42
C ASP A 204 -8.17 -15.57 -24.52
N PHE A 205 -8.53 -14.29 -24.69
CA PHE A 205 -9.63 -13.64 -23.99
C PHE A 205 -10.91 -13.72 -24.81
N ASN A 206 -11.98 -14.32 -24.29
CA ASN A 206 -13.27 -14.46 -24.97
C ASN A 206 -13.16 -14.97 -26.43
N GLU A 207 -12.22 -15.87 -26.69
CA GLU A 207 -11.92 -16.51 -28.00
C GLU A 207 -11.32 -15.62 -29.10
N ASP A 208 -11.44 -14.29 -29.03
CA ASP A 208 -10.95 -13.36 -30.06
C ASP A 208 -10.36 -12.05 -29.53
N GLY A 209 -10.29 -11.90 -28.21
CA GLY A 209 -9.81 -10.70 -27.51
C GLY A 209 -10.89 -9.69 -27.18
N ILE A 210 -12.15 -9.94 -27.54
CA ILE A 210 -13.24 -8.97 -27.50
C ILE A 210 -14.47 -9.60 -26.86
N LEU A 211 -15.01 -8.94 -25.84
CA LEU A 211 -16.35 -9.22 -25.32
C LEU A 211 -17.26 -8.04 -25.63
N THR A 212 -18.36 -8.29 -26.35
CA THR A 212 -19.45 -7.32 -26.53
C THR A 212 -20.79 -7.93 -26.13
N PHE A 213 -21.57 -7.22 -25.32
CA PHE A 213 -22.94 -7.64 -25.01
C PHE A 213 -23.83 -6.43 -24.66
N GLY A 214 -25.10 -6.51 -25.06
CA GLY A 214 -26.12 -5.52 -24.68
C GLY A 214 -26.84 -5.92 -23.41
N LEU A 215 -27.39 -4.93 -22.70
CA LEU A 215 -28.25 -5.13 -21.55
C LEU A 215 -29.43 -4.16 -21.64
N GLY A 216 -30.65 -4.65 -21.45
CA GLY A 216 -31.86 -3.82 -21.61
C GLY A 216 -32.28 -3.63 -23.07
N THR A 217 -32.87 -2.47 -23.38
CA THR A 217 -33.44 -2.17 -24.70
C THR A 217 -32.81 -0.98 -25.42
N GLY A 218 -31.80 -0.35 -24.81
CA GLY A 218 -31.07 0.76 -25.42
C GLY A 218 -29.58 0.75 -25.08
N THR A 219 -29.02 1.94 -24.84
CA THR A 219 -27.59 2.17 -24.65
C THR A 219 -27.06 1.59 -23.35
N ALA A 220 -25.93 0.90 -23.45
CA ALA A 220 -25.11 0.45 -22.34
C ALA A 220 -23.65 0.94 -22.51
N SER A 221 -23.00 1.30 -21.40
CA SER A 221 -21.63 1.83 -21.40
C SER A 221 -20.87 1.43 -20.15
N ALA A 222 -19.67 0.85 -20.33
CA ALA A 222 -18.74 0.55 -19.24
C ALA A 222 -17.87 1.77 -18.94
N SER A 223 -18.12 2.42 -17.82
CA SER A 223 -17.43 3.65 -17.41
C SER A 223 -16.12 3.37 -16.67
N SER A 224 -16.00 2.20 -16.02
CA SER A 224 -14.85 1.90 -15.15
C SER A 224 -14.53 0.40 -15.12
N ILE A 225 -13.24 0.07 -15.04
CA ILE A 225 -12.72 -1.30 -14.97
C ILE A 225 -11.62 -1.41 -13.92
N LEU A 226 -11.61 -2.50 -13.16
CA LEU A 226 -10.59 -2.81 -12.16
C LEU A 226 -10.19 -4.28 -12.23
N ILE A 227 -8.94 -4.56 -11.86
CA ILE A 227 -8.46 -5.93 -11.67
C ILE A 227 -8.52 -6.27 -10.18
N GLN A 228 -9.21 -7.37 -9.84
CA GLN A 228 -9.27 -7.90 -8.48
C GLN A 228 -8.00 -8.70 -8.14
N ALA A 229 -7.78 -8.97 -6.86
CA ALA A 229 -6.56 -9.66 -6.38
C ALA A 229 -6.41 -11.10 -6.93
N ASP A 230 -7.50 -11.72 -7.36
CA ASP A 230 -7.55 -13.02 -8.03
C ASP A 230 -7.39 -12.93 -9.56
N ASN A 231 -7.06 -11.75 -10.09
CA ASN A 231 -7.00 -11.37 -11.50
C ASN A 231 -8.34 -11.37 -12.26
N ASN A 232 -9.47 -11.56 -11.58
CA ASN A 232 -10.77 -11.33 -12.20
C ASN A 232 -10.94 -9.85 -12.54
N ILE A 233 -11.75 -9.59 -13.56
CA ILE A 233 -11.98 -8.26 -14.10
C ILE A 233 -13.36 -7.81 -13.65
N LEU A 234 -13.41 -6.74 -12.85
CA LEU A 234 -14.66 -6.11 -12.44
C LEU A 234 -14.90 -4.88 -13.30
N VAL A 235 -16.10 -4.76 -13.85
CA VAL A 235 -16.50 -3.64 -14.69
C VAL A 235 -17.75 -2.97 -14.10
N GLY A 236 -17.73 -1.65 -14.05
CA GLY A 236 -18.85 -0.81 -13.67
C GLY A 236 -19.31 0.07 -14.83
N GLY A 237 -20.62 0.30 -14.92
CA GLY A 237 -21.20 1.08 -15.99
C GLY A 237 -22.70 1.24 -15.84
N THR A 238 -23.33 1.66 -16.92
CA THR A 238 -24.75 2.03 -16.94
C THR A 238 -25.46 1.34 -18.10
N ALA A 239 -26.71 0.95 -17.92
CA ALA A 239 -27.54 0.43 -19.00
C ALA A 239 -28.96 1.01 -18.98
N PHE A 240 -29.48 1.34 -20.16
CA PHE A 240 -30.86 1.80 -20.33
C PHE A 240 -31.83 0.62 -20.46
N ASN A 241 -32.77 0.52 -19.51
CA ASN A 241 -33.73 -0.59 -19.47
C ASN A 241 -34.94 -0.37 -20.40
N GLY A 242 -35.11 0.84 -20.96
CA GLY A 242 -36.28 1.23 -21.76
C GLY A 242 -37.10 2.37 -21.14
N ILE A 243 -36.87 2.67 -19.86
CA ILE A 243 -37.54 3.71 -19.09
C ILE A 243 -36.50 4.71 -18.59
N ASP A 244 -35.48 4.22 -17.89
CA ASP A 244 -34.41 4.96 -17.24
C ASP A 244 -33.09 4.17 -17.32
N ASN A 245 -32.04 4.76 -16.72
CA ASN A 245 -30.71 4.19 -16.62
C ASN A 245 -30.53 3.48 -15.28
N ASP A 246 -29.87 2.32 -15.31
CA ASP A 246 -29.55 1.54 -14.11
C ASP A 246 -28.04 1.42 -13.89
N PHE A 247 -27.63 1.35 -12.62
CA PHE A 247 -26.26 0.96 -12.26
C PHE A 247 -26.03 -0.49 -12.65
N VAL A 248 -24.92 -0.77 -13.33
CA VAL A 248 -24.52 -2.11 -13.73
C VAL A 248 -23.12 -2.40 -13.22
N LEU A 249 -22.96 -3.55 -12.58
CA LEU A 249 -21.66 -4.18 -12.36
C LEU A 249 -21.66 -5.54 -13.04
N PHE A 250 -20.55 -5.93 -13.65
CA PHE A 250 -20.37 -7.31 -14.07
C PHE A 250 -18.94 -7.75 -13.84
N ARG A 251 -18.77 -9.05 -13.62
CA ARG A 251 -17.47 -9.63 -13.37
C ARG A 251 -17.14 -10.68 -14.40
N LEU A 252 -15.92 -10.60 -14.92
CA LEU A 252 -15.33 -11.57 -15.83
C LEU A 252 -14.17 -12.29 -15.14
N ASP A 253 -13.97 -13.54 -15.51
CA ASP A 253 -12.80 -14.30 -15.11
C ASP A 253 -11.54 -13.90 -15.90
N THR A 254 -10.43 -14.57 -15.60
CA THR A 254 -9.13 -14.35 -16.26
C THR A 254 -9.09 -14.69 -17.75
N VAL A 255 -10.13 -15.29 -18.34
CA VAL A 255 -10.23 -15.57 -19.78
C VAL A 255 -11.40 -14.85 -20.43
N GLY A 256 -12.06 -13.91 -19.72
CA GLY A 256 -13.11 -13.06 -20.27
C GLY A 256 -14.50 -13.69 -20.28
N THR A 257 -14.73 -14.78 -19.56
CA THR A 257 -16.07 -15.34 -19.39
C THR A 257 -16.74 -14.78 -18.13
N PHE A 258 -18.07 -14.67 -18.12
CA PHE A 258 -18.80 -14.16 -16.95
C PHE A 258 -18.60 -15.07 -15.72
N ASP A 259 -18.27 -14.44 -14.59
CA ASP A 259 -18.20 -15.15 -13.32
C ASP A 259 -19.61 -15.39 -12.74
N LEU A 260 -20.08 -16.62 -12.84
CA LEU A 260 -21.43 -17.00 -12.42
C LEU A 260 -21.66 -16.96 -10.91
N ASP A 261 -20.62 -16.80 -10.09
CA ASP A 261 -20.74 -16.61 -8.65
C ASP A 261 -20.96 -15.12 -8.27
N PHE A 262 -20.92 -14.21 -9.25
CA PHE A 262 -21.18 -12.77 -9.08
C PHE A 262 -22.59 -12.40 -9.55
N GLY A 263 -23.40 -11.82 -8.66
CA GLY A 263 -24.74 -11.36 -9.01
C GLY A 263 -25.63 -12.46 -9.60
N ILE A 264 -26.30 -12.16 -10.71
CA ILE A 264 -27.10 -13.10 -11.50
C ILE A 264 -26.42 -13.24 -12.87
N ASP A 265 -25.98 -14.45 -13.20
CA ASP A 265 -25.27 -14.75 -14.45
C ASP A 265 -24.03 -13.87 -14.70
N GLY A 266 -23.34 -13.45 -13.63
CA GLY A 266 -22.17 -12.57 -13.68
C GLY A 266 -22.48 -11.08 -13.70
N ILE A 267 -23.75 -10.69 -13.57
CA ILE A 267 -24.21 -9.30 -13.70
C ILE A 267 -25.04 -8.89 -12.48
N VAL A 268 -24.82 -7.67 -12.02
CA VAL A 268 -25.63 -6.96 -11.02
C VAL A 268 -26.24 -5.75 -11.71
N VAL A 269 -27.57 -5.63 -11.61
CA VAL A 269 -28.31 -4.43 -12.02
C VAL A 269 -28.94 -3.85 -10.76
N SER A 270 -28.65 -2.58 -10.50
CA SER A 270 -29.18 -1.85 -9.36
C SER A 270 -30.00 -0.66 -9.85
N ASP A 271 -31.31 -0.81 -9.76
CA ASP A 271 -32.29 0.25 -9.89
C ASP A 271 -32.68 0.69 -8.47
N PHE A 272 -32.37 1.94 -8.14
CA PHE A 272 -32.73 2.51 -6.85
C PHE A 272 -33.42 3.85 -7.02
N PHE A 273 -34.27 4.16 -6.04
CA PHE A 273 -35.09 5.37 -5.96
C PHE A 273 -36.13 5.58 -7.08
N GLU A 274 -36.29 4.64 -8.02
CA GLU A 274 -37.13 4.82 -9.22
C GLU A 274 -36.68 6.05 -10.04
N GLU A 275 -35.37 6.28 -10.08
CA GLU A 275 -34.70 7.44 -10.69
C GLU A 275 -33.69 6.99 -11.76
N TRP A 276 -33.12 7.94 -12.50
CA TRP A 276 -32.03 7.66 -13.43
C TRP A 276 -30.74 7.44 -12.66
N ASN A 277 -30.17 6.25 -12.74
CA ASN A 277 -28.97 5.85 -12.03
C ASN A 277 -27.80 5.67 -13.01
N THR A 278 -26.75 6.50 -12.89
CA THR A 278 -25.54 6.37 -13.73
C THR A 278 -24.31 6.07 -12.90
N ASN A 279 -23.62 4.95 -13.19
CA ASN A 279 -22.35 4.61 -12.56
C ASN A 279 -21.17 5.13 -13.40
N ASN A 280 -20.36 5.99 -12.79
CA ASN A 280 -19.20 6.61 -13.43
C ASN A 280 -17.88 5.94 -13.00
N ALA A 281 -17.76 5.52 -11.75
CA ALA A 281 -16.53 4.89 -11.26
C ALA A 281 -16.80 3.79 -10.22
N ILE A 282 -15.87 2.86 -10.14
CA ILE A 282 -15.82 1.83 -9.10
C ILE A 282 -14.45 1.82 -8.41
N ALA A 283 -14.40 1.34 -7.18
CA ALA A 283 -13.17 1.07 -6.43
C ALA A 283 -13.34 -0.14 -5.50
N LEU A 284 -12.22 -0.78 -5.16
CA LEU A 284 -12.18 -1.91 -4.23
C LEU A 284 -11.68 -1.47 -2.85
N GLN A 285 -12.40 -1.85 -1.80
CA GLN A 285 -11.87 -1.81 -0.44
C GLN A 285 -10.92 -2.99 -0.20
N THR A 286 -10.05 -2.86 0.80
CA THR A 286 -9.05 -3.89 1.15
C THR A 286 -9.66 -5.21 1.60
N ASP A 287 -10.91 -5.19 2.08
CA ASP A 287 -11.69 -6.36 2.46
C ASP A 287 -12.43 -7.03 1.28
N GLY A 288 -12.23 -6.53 0.06
CA GLY A 288 -12.86 -7.04 -1.16
C GLY A 288 -14.27 -6.52 -1.43
N LYS A 289 -14.80 -5.61 -0.61
CA LYS A 289 -16.05 -4.89 -0.96
C LYS A 289 -15.83 -3.95 -2.14
N ILE A 290 -16.90 -3.76 -2.90
CA ILE A 290 -16.92 -2.92 -4.10
C ILE A 290 -17.69 -1.64 -3.76
N VAL A 291 -17.08 -0.49 -4.03
CA VAL A 291 -17.72 0.82 -3.93
C VAL A 291 -17.95 1.34 -5.34
N ALA A 292 -19.18 1.74 -5.65
CA ALA A 292 -19.58 2.30 -6.94
C ALA A 292 -20.12 3.72 -6.72
N VAL A 293 -19.68 4.68 -7.53
CA VAL A 293 -20.12 6.07 -7.45
C VAL A 293 -20.68 6.57 -8.77
N GLY A 294 -21.48 7.61 -8.69
CA GLY A 294 -22.05 8.29 -9.84
C GLY A 294 -23.13 9.27 -9.41
N TYR A 295 -24.24 9.30 -10.13
CA TYR A 295 -25.37 10.17 -9.81
C TYR A 295 -26.72 9.46 -9.96
N THR A 296 -27.70 9.98 -9.23
CA THR A 296 -29.10 9.53 -9.24
C THR A 296 -30.04 10.73 -9.25
N GLY A 297 -31.14 10.67 -9.99
CA GLY A 297 -32.14 11.74 -9.96
C GLY A 297 -33.10 11.75 -11.14
N GLU A 298 -33.83 12.86 -11.26
CA GLU A 298 -34.70 13.14 -12.39
C GLU A 298 -34.36 14.52 -12.94
N PHE A 299 -34.34 14.67 -14.27
CA PHE A 299 -34.05 15.96 -14.88
C PHE A 299 -35.00 17.06 -14.34
N PRO A 300 -34.48 18.22 -13.88
CA PRO A 300 -33.11 18.72 -14.07
C PRO A 300 -32.18 18.58 -12.84
N GLU A 301 -32.48 17.71 -11.88
CA GLU A 301 -31.76 17.59 -10.60
C GLU A 301 -31.23 16.15 -10.42
N PHE A 302 -29.91 16.01 -10.35
CA PHE A 302 -29.20 14.77 -10.04
C PHE A 302 -28.34 14.97 -8.80
N ASP A 303 -28.22 13.96 -7.94
CA ASP A 303 -27.44 14.01 -6.72
C ASP A 303 -26.31 12.98 -6.73
N PHE A 304 -25.23 13.22 -5.97
CA PHE A 304 -24.17 12.22 -5.78
C PHE A 304 -24.78 10.95 -5.18
N VAL A 305 -24.36 9.80 -5.71
CA VAL A 305 -24.68 8.51 -5.10
C VAL A 305 -23.44 7.65 -4.93
N VAL A 306 -23.35 6.98 -3.78
CA VAL A 306 -22.37 5.94 -3.47
C VAL A 306 -23.12 4.68 -3.09
N ALA A 307 -22.89 3.58 -3.81
CA ALA A 307 -23.40 2.26 -3.48
C ALA A 307 -22.24 1.33 -3.08
N ARG A 308 -22.48 0.45 -2.10
CA ARG A 308 -21.51 -0.56 -1.69
C ARG A 308 -22.06 -1.96 -1.83
N TYR A 309 -21.22 -2.86 -2.36
CA TYR A 309 -21.53 -4.27 -2.59
C TYR A 309 -20.48 -5.16 -1.92
N PHE A 310 -20.88 -6.36 -1.54
CA PHE A 310 -19.96 -7.43 -1.21
C PHE A 310 -19.23 -7.94 -2.45
N GLY A 311 -18.14 -8.69 -2.25
CA GLY A 311 -17.37 -9.28 -3.34
C GLY A 311 -18.15 -10.28 -4.21
N ASP A 312 -19.36 -10.71 -3.82
CA ASP A 312 -20.26 -11.53 -4.63
C ASP A 312 -21.31 -10.70 -5.40
N GLY A 313 -21.23 -9.37 -5.34
CA GLY A 313 -22.13 -8.45 -6.03
C GLY A 313 -23.45 -8.18 -5.32
N LYS A 314 -23.69 -8.76 -4.13
CA LYS A 314 -24.86 -8.41 -3.32
C LYS A 314 -24.67 -7.04 -2.67
N ILE A 315 -25.73 -6.24 -2.61
CA ILE A 315 -25.71 -4.94 -1.92
C ILE A 315 -25.36 -5.13 -0.43
N ASP A 316 -24.44 -4.31 0.09
CA ASP A 316 -24.03 -4.32 1.49
C ASP A 316 -24.93 -3.40 2.33
N SER A 317 -26.03 -3.95 2.85
CA SER A 317 -26.97 -3.18 3.67
C SER A 317 -26.39 -2.63 4.98
N SER A 318 -25.17 -2.99 5.39
CA SER A 318 -24.53 -2.36 6.56
C SER A 318 -24.07 -0.94 6.24
N PHE A 319 -23.73 -0.65 4.98
CA PHE A 319 -23.34 0.68 4.53
C PHE A 319 -24.55 1.61 4.48
N ASN A 320 -24.52 2.70 5.24
CA ASN A 320 -25.63 3.67 5.34
C ASN A 320 -27.01 3.02 5.59
N PHE A 321 -27.05 1.83 6.22
CA PHE A 321 -28.24 1.02 6.50
C PHE A 321 -29.04 0.50 5.28
N THR A 322 -28.68 0.89 4.07
CA THR A 322 -29.38 0.54 2.81
C THR A 322 -28.45 -0.02 1.75
N GLY A 323 -27.14 0.11 1.95
CA GLY A 323 -26.11 -0.11 0.92
C GLY A 323 -25.87 1.09 0.03
N ILE A 324 -26.66 2.15 0.15
CA ILE A 324 -26.68 3.27 -0.80
C ILE A 324 -26.74 4.59 -0.04
N ARG A 325 -25.90 5.54 -0.43
CA ARG A 325 -25.86 6.89 0.11
C ARG A 325 -26.04 7.91 -1.01
N LYS A 326 -27.21 8.55 -1.04
CA LYS A 326 -27.52 9.74 -1.84
C LYS A 326 -27.13 11.01 -1.06
N THR A 327 -26.45 11.95 -1.68
CA THR A 327 -26.01 13.21 -1.05
C THR A 327 -26.26 14.39 -2.00
N ASP A 328 -27.15 15.27 -1.59
CA ASP A 328 -27.54 16.51 -2.27
C ASP A 328 -26.64 17.66 -1.77
N LEU A 329 -25.98 18.36 -2.68
CA LEU A 329 -25.12 19.53 -2.46
C LEU A 329 -25.81 20.86 -2.80
N GLY A 330 -27.01 20.84 -3.39
CA GLY A 330 -27.77 22.01 -3.77
C GLY A 330 -28.88 21.73 -4.79
N SER A 331 -29.47 22.79 -5.34
CA SER A 331 -30.65 22.69 -6.21
C SER A 331 -30.33 22.45 -7.70
N GLU A 332 -29.17 21.90 -8.04
CA GLU A 332 -28.84 21.53 -9.44
C GLU A 332 -28.09 20.18 -9.44
N ASN A 333 -27.37 19.85 -10.52
CA ASN A 333 -26.74 18.55 -10.64
C ASN A 333 -25.44 18.43 -9.83
N ASP A 334 -25.38 17.35 -9.07
CA ASP A 334 -24.20 16.84 -8.40
C ASP A 334 -23.81 15.53 -9.08
N ILE A 335 -22.66 15.51 -9.73
CA ILE A 335 -22.15 14.36 -10.47
C ILE A 335 -20.86 13.86 -9.82
N ALA A 336 -20.87 12.64 -9.26
CA ALA A 336 -19.63 11.98 -8.86
C ALA A 336 -18.97 11.31 -10.07
N GLU A 337 -17.72 11.63 -10.35
CA GLU A 337 -16.98 11.14 -11.52
C GLU A 337 -15.89 10.14 -11.14
N SER A 338 -15.37 10.25 -9.90
CA SER A 338 -14.24 9.47 -9.42
C SER A 338 -14.45 9.01 -7.99
N VAL A 339 -13.90 7.85 -7.64
CA VAL A 339 -13.89 7.33 -6.27
C VAL A 339 -12.49 6.95 -5.83
N ILE A 340 -12.15 7.31 -4.59
CA ILE A 340 -10.89 6.95 -3.94
C ILE A 340 -11.22 6.19 -2.66
N ILE A 341 -10.58 5.05 -2.45
CA ILE A 341 -10.53 4.37 -1.16
C ILE A 341 -9.24 4.80 -0.48
N GLN A 342 -9.36 5.50 0.64
CA GLN A 342 -8.22 5.87 1.45
C GLN A 342 -7.68 4.65 2.20
N PRO A 343 -6.39 4.66 2.61
CA PRO A 343 -5.80 3.53 3.33
C PRO A 343 -6.55 3.14 4.61
N ASP A 344 -7.16 4.09 5.30
CA ASP A 344 -7.97 3.87 6.51
C ASP A 344 -9.40 3.36 6.22
N GLY A 345 -9.69 3.04 4.95
CA GLY A 345 -10.96 2.52 4.48
C GLY A 345 -12.03 3.58 4.23
N LYS A 346 -11.78 4.86 4.52
CA LYS A 346 -12.71 5.94 4.17
C LYS A 346 -12.81 6.10 2.66
N ILE A 347 -13.94 6.63 2.22
CA ILE A 347 -14.30 6.73 0.80
C ILE A 347 -14.39 8.20 0.43
N ILE A 348 -13.77 8.60 -0.67
CA ILE A 348 -13.95 9.93 -1.25
C ILE A 348 -14.64 9.76 -2.60
N ALA A 349 -15.82 10.36 -2.75
CA ALA A 349 -16.44 10.58 -4.04
C ALA A 349 -16.08 11.99 -4.52
N ALA A 350 -15.51 12.12 -5.70
CA ALA A 350 -15.08 13.38 -6.28
C ALA A 350 -15.76 13.59 -7.64
N GLY A 351 -16.12 14.83 -7.93
CA GLY A 351 -16.81 15.18 -9.17
C GLY A 351 -17.18 16.65 -9.19
N SER A 352 -18.32 16.96 -9.77
CA SER A 352 -18.72 18.35 -10.03
C SER A 352 -20.07 18.70 -9.40
N PHE A 353 -20.16 19.91 -8.85
CA PHE A 353 -21.36 20.52 -8.27
C PHE A 353 -21.74 21.79 -9.03
N LEU A 354 -23.02 22.02 -9.28
CA LEU A 354 -23.52 23.15 -10.07
C LEU A 354 -24.32 24.18 -9.25
N PRO A 355 -23.74 25.33 -8.89
CA PRO A 355 -24.54 26.51 -8.57
C PRO A 355 -24.23 27.64 -9.54
N GLY A 356 -24.85 27.64 -10.73
CA GLY A 356 -24.59 28.64 -11.78
C GLY A 356 -23.27 28.47 -12.56
N GLY A 357 -22.68 27.27 -12.50
CA GLY A 357 -21.45 26.82 -13.18
C GLY A 357 -20.84 25.63 -12.44
N TYR A 358 -20.10 24.75 -13.15
CA TYR A 358 -19.46 23.59 -12.49
C TYR A 358 -18.38 24.04 -11.51
N GLN A 359 -18.36 23.44 -10.32
CA GLN A 359 -17.32 23.56 -9.30
C GLN A 359 -16.82 22.17 -8.94
N TYR A 360 -15.58 22.07 -8.50
CA TYR A 360 -15.08 20.81 -7.95
C TYR A 360 -15.81 20.51 -6.64
N ALA A 361 -16.23 19.26 -6.47
CA ALA A 361 -16.84 18.76 -5.25
C ALA A 361 -16.19 17.45 -4.82
N LEU A 362 -15.80 17.37 -3.54
CA LEU A 362 -15.30 16.15 -2.90
C LEU A 362 -16.14 15.87 -1.67
N ILE A 363 -16.67 14.66 -1.56
CA ILE A 363 -17.40 14.19 -0.38
C ILE A 363 -16.65 13.02 0.24
N ARG A 364 -16.27 13.14 1.51
CA ARG A 364 -15.68 12.06 2.28
C ARG A 364 -16.73 11.36 3.13
N TYR A 365 -16.79 10.04 2.99
CA TYR A 365 -17.61 9.15 3.79
C TYR A 365 -16.74 8.28 4.69
N THR A 366 -17.27 7.95 5.88
CA THR A 366 -16.72 6.94 6.75
C THR A 366 -16.80 5.55 6.10
N THR A 367 -16.13 4.56 6.71
CA THR A 367 -16.25 3.15 6.32
C THR A 367 -17.68 2.61 6.41
N GLU A 368 -18.61 3.32 7.06
CA GLU A 368 -20.03 2.92 7.16
C GLU A 368 -20.94 3.77 6.27
N GLY A 369 -20.41 4.64 5.41
CA GLY A 369 -21.20 5.42 4.45
C GLY A 369 -21.91 6.64 5.03
N LEU A 370 -21.44 7.10 6.20
CA LEU A 370 -21.87 8.37 6.79
C LEU A 370 -20.91 9.48 6.37
N LEU A 371 -21.37 10.74 6.29
CA LEU A 371 -20.47 11.88 6.06
C LEU A 371 -19.41 11.95 7.17
N ASP A 372 -18.16 12.17 6.78
CA ASP A 372 -17.05 12.28 7.71
C ASP A 372 -16.73 13.74 8.06
N ASN A 373 -17.28 14.20 9.18
CA ASN A 373 -17.06 15.55 9.71
C ASN A 373 -15.61 15.88 10.07
N SER A 374 -14.67 14.92 10.00
CA SER A 374 -13.23 15.23 10.11
C SER A 374 -12.61 15.72 8.80
N PHE A 375 -13.41 15.86 7.73
CA PHE A 375 -13.04 16.47 6.45
C PHE A 375 -13.84 17.75 6.26
N ASN A 376 -13.17 18.91 6.22
CA ASN A 376 -13.83 20.22 6.06
C ASN A 376 -15.05 20.43 6.99
N ASP A 377 -14.98 19.92 8.22
CA ASP A 377 -16.01 19.95 9.28
C ASP A 377 -17.36 19.23 9.01
N ASP A 378 -17.74 19.03 7.74
CA ASP A 378 -19.04 18.45 7.36
C ASP A 378 -18.96 17.27 6.37
N GLY A 379 -17.74 16.89 5.98
CA GLY A 379 -17.50 15.83 5.01
C GLY A 379 -17.46 16.29 3.56
N ILE A 380 -17.68 17.58 3.27
CA ILE A 380 -17.90 18.09 1.92
C ILE A 380 -16.94 19.24 1.63
N VAL A 381 -16.28 19.21 0.49
CA VAL A 381 -15.46 20.32 -0.01
C VAL A 381 -16.01 20.73 -1.37
N THR A 382 -16.29 22.02 -1.54
CA THR A 382 -16.52 22.62 -2.86
C THR A 382 -15.42 23.63 -3.17
N THR A 383 -14.98 23.70 -4.42
CA THR A 383 -13.85 24.55 -4.81
C THR A 383 -14.09 25.21 -6.15
N ASN A 384 -13.86 26.53 -6.17
CA ASN A 384 -13.78 27.35 -7.37
C ASN A 384 -12.30 27.59 -7.69
N ILE A 385 -11.92 27.46 -8.97
CA ILE A 385 -10.55 27.72 -9.38
C ILE A 385 -10.47 29.19 -9.84
N PRO A 386 -9.65 30.04 -9.19
CA PRO A 386 -9.65 31.47 -9.48
C PRO A 386 -9.33 31.77 -10.96
N GLY A 387 -10.25 32.48 -11.63
CA GLY A 387 -10.09 32.90 -13.02
C GLY A 387 -10.58 31.88 -14.05
N VAL A 388 -11.15 30.77 -13.61
CA VAL A 388 -11.77 29.75 -14.46
C VAL A 388 -13.29 29.80 -14.28
N LEU A 389 -14.02 29.45 -15.34
CA LEU A 389 -15.46 29.24 -15.34
C LEU A 389 -15.75 27.80 -15.74
N SER A 390 -16.85 27.22 -15.21
CA SER A 390 -17.35 25.91 -15.64
C SER A 390 -16.33 24.78 -15.39
N GLU A 391 -15.83 24.69 -14.15
CA GLU A 391 -14.83 23.73 -13.71
C GLU A 391 -15.40 22.32 -13.50
N GLN A 392 -15.23 21.46 -14.49
CA GLN A 392 -15.60 20.05 -14.38
C GLN A 392 -14.42 19.25 -13.82
N LEU A 393 -14.61 18.54 -12.71
CA LEU A 393 -13.67 17.54 -12.20
C LEU A 393 -13.96 16.21 -12.90
N ASN A 394 -12.97 15.63 -13.56
CA ASN A 394 -13.13 14.34 -14.25
C ASN A 394 -12.42 13.18 -13.53
N MET A 395 -11.32 13.45 -12.83
CA MET A 395 -10.55 12.41 -12.13
C MET A 395 -9.95 12.93 -10.83
N ALA A 396 -9.92 12.08 -9.81
CA ALA A 396 -9.18 12.32 -8.58
C ALA A 396 -8.29 11.11 -8.25
N ALA A 397 -7.09 11.34 -7.72
CA ALA A 397 -6.22 10.28 -7.24
C ALA A 397 -5.66 10.57 -5.84
N TRP A 398 -5.40 9.48 -5.12
CA TRP A 398 -4.67 9.50 -3.86
C TRP A 398 -3.17 9.61 -4.11
N GLN A 399 -2.50 10.51 -3.38
CA GLN A 399 -1.05 10.56 -3.29
C GLN A 399 -0.60 9.87 -2.00
N THR A 400 0.53 9.14 -2.06
CA THR A 400 1.08 8.39 -0.91
C THR A 400 1.47 9.29 0.27
N ASP A 401 1.61 10.59 0.05
CA ASP A 401 1.85 11.60 1.09
C ASP A 401 0.57 12.08 1.80
N GLY A 402 -0.57 11.41 1.56
CA GLY A 402 -1.84 11.70 2.21
C GLY A 402 -2.67 12.79 1.53
N LYS A 403 -2.27 13.26 0.34
CA LYS A 403 -2.99 14.29 -0.41
C LYS A 403 -3.92 13.69 -1.47
N ILE A 404 -4.89 14.48 -1.90
CA ILE A 404 -5.80 14.16 -3.00
C ILE A 404 -5.53 15.15 -4.11
N ILE A 405 -5.17 14.66 -5.30
CA ILE A 405 -5.03 15.49 -6.49
C ILE A 405 -6.22 15.25 -7.41
N CYS A 406 -6.86 16.34 -7.84
CA CYS A 406 -7.97 16.32 -8.77
C CYS A 406 -7.58 17.05 -10.05
N ALA A 407 -8.05 16.56 -11.20
CA ALA A 407 -7.88 17.21 -12.48
C ALA A 407 -9.16 17.19 -13.32
N GLY A 408 -9.25 18.14 -14.25
CA GLY A 408 -10.44 18.33 -15.05
C GLY A 408 -10.30 19.45 -16.08
N GLY A 409 -11.44 19.94 -16.55
CA GLY A 409 -11.54 20.99 -17.56
C GLY A 409 -12.20 22.26 -17.02
N GLY A 410 -11.93 23.38 -17.67
CA GLY A 410 -12.65 24.63 -17.42
C GLY A 410 -12.45 25.63 -18.56
N ILE A 411 -12.99 26.84 -18.41
CA ILE A 411 -12.85 27.93 -19.37
C ILE A 411 -12.13 29.10 -18.70
N ALA A 412 -10.92 29.40 -19.16
CA ALA A 412 -10.13 30.53 -18.71
C ALA A 412 -9.97 31.52 -19.86
N SER A 413 -10.26 32.80 -19.62
CA SER A 413 -10.09 33.87 -20.63
C SER A 413 -10.81 33.62 -21.97
N GLY A 414 -11.85 32.78 -21.97
CA GLY A 414 -12.66 32.43 -23.15
C GLY A 414 -12.24 31.17 -23.90
N GLU A 415 -11.12 30.55 -23.49
CA GLU A 415 -10.60 29.31 -24.05
C GLU A 415 -10.72 28.17 -23.04
N SER A 416 -10.83 26.93 -23.52
CA SER A 416 -10.80 25.76 -22.64
C SER A 416 -9.39 25.56 -22.07
N CYS A 417 -9.32 25.07 -20.83
CA CYS A 417 -8.07 24.85 -20.12
C CYS A 417 -8.12 23.58 -19.28
N LEU A 418 -6.93 23.07 -18.95
CA LEU A 418 -6.75 22.04 -17.94
C LEU A 418 -6.79 22.71 -16.56
N THR A 419 -7.53 22.09 -15.63
CA THR A 419 -7.62 22.53 -14.24
C THR A 419 -7.13 21.43 -13.30
N MET A 420 -6.53 21.83 -12.18
CA MET A 420 -6.18 20.95 -11.07
C MET A 420 -6.41 21.63 -9.73
N ALA A 421 -6.76 20.82 -8.72
CA ALA A 421 -6.78 21.22 -7.33
C ALA A 421 -6.21 20.10 -6.46
N ARG A 422 -5.42 20.47 -5.44
CA ARG A 422 -4.87 19.51 -4.49
C ARG A 422 -5.35 19.82 -3.08
N TYR A 423 -5.76 18.77 -2.37
CA TYR A 423 -6.32 18.84 -1.02
C TYR A 423 -5.49 18.01 -0.04
N ILE A 424 -5.52 18.42 1.23
CA ILE A 424 -5.09 17.58 2.33
C ILE A 424 -6.13 16.48 2.52
N GLY A 425 -5.80 15.25 2.16
CA GLY A 425 -6.73 14.12 2.26
C GLY A 425 -6.77 13.48 3.63
N ARG A 426 -5.64 13.49 4.32
CA ARG A 426 -5.52 13.27 5.75
C ARG A 426 -4.35 14.11 6.26
N LEU A 427 -4.39 14.49 7.54
CA LEU A 427 -3.18 14.96 8.18
C LEU A 427 -2.17 13.82 8.09
N GLN A 428 -0.95 14.12 7.62
CA GLN A 428 0.15 13.18 7.78
C GLN A 428 0.39 13.08 9.30
N GLU A 429 -0.25 12.10 9.94
CA GLU A 429 0.22 11.62 11.22
C GLU A 429 1.66 11.21 10.94
N SER A 430 2.61 11.81 11.66
CA SER A 430 4.00 11.39 11.59
C SER A 430 4.00 9.88 11.71
N CYS A 431 4.59 9.17 10.75
CA CYS A 431 4.70 7.71 10.87
C CYS A 431 5.18 7.41 12.28
N ASP A 432 4.39 6.67 13.05
CA ASP A 432 4.78 6.25 14.37
C ASP A 432 6.07 5.46 14.20
N SER A 433 7.18 6.05 14.62
CA SER A 433 8.43 5.33 14.73
C SER A 433 8.33 4.41 15.93
N ILE A 434 8.93 3.23 15.84
CA ILE A 434 9.07 2.36 17.00
C ILE A 434 9.95 3.09 18.03
N ASP A 435 9.33 3.71 19.03
CA ASP A 435 10.03 4.47 20.06
C ASP A 435 10.66 3.54 21.11
N GLY A 436 9.94 2.47 21.46
CA GLY A 436 10.43 1.42 22.33
C GLY A 436 10.94 0.25 21.52
N GLN A 437 12.26 0.08 21.48
CA GLN A 437 12.92 -1.03 20.81
C GLN A 437 12.93 -2.26 21.71
N PRO A 438 12.87 -3.49 21.15
CA PRO A 438 13.04 -4.68 21.96
C PRO A 438 14.44 -4.70 22.57
N ILE A 439 14.55 -5.19 23.80
CA ILE A 439 15.80 -5.16 24.57
C ILE A 439 16.37 -6.58 24.62
N ASP A 440 17.70 -6.70 24.55
CA ASP A 440 18.42 -7.95 24.77
C ASP A 440 18.01 -8.60 26.11
N ILE A 441 17.83 -9.91 26.10
CA ILE A 441 17.44 -10.68 27.29
C ILE A 441 18.49 -11.77 27.53
N ASP A 442 19.09 -11.70 28.71
CA ASP A 442 19.92 -12.77 29.27
C ASP A 442 19.06 -13.61 30.23
N THR A 443 18.94 -14.91 29.97
CA THR A 443 18.07 -15.80 30.77
C THR A 443 18.65 -17.21 30.88
N ILE A 444 18.06 -18.07 31.68
CA ILE A 444 18.42 -19.50 31.77
C ILE A 444 17.42 -20.37 31.01
N ALA A 445 17.84 -21.58 30.62
CA ALA A 445 16.93 -22.58 30.06
C ALA A 445 15.75 -22.86 31.00
N GLU A 446 14.62 -23.29 30.42
CA GLU A 446 13.32 -23.53 31.06
C GLU A 446 12.60 -22.28 31.57
N SER A 447 13.09 -21.08 31.20
CA SER A 447 12.39 -19.81 31.46
C SER A 447 11.38 -19.47 30.37
N ASP A 448 10.44 -18.58 30.68
CA ASP A 448 9.58 -17.91 29.71
C ASP A 448 9.95 -16.43 29.67
N ILE A 449 10.07 -15.86 28.46
CA ILE A 449 10.46 -14.46 28.26
C ILE A 449 9.53 -13.78 27.27
N TYR A 450 9.59 -12.46 27.20
CA TYR A 450 8.86 -11.68 26.20
C TYR A 450 9.72 -10.52 25.68
N PHE A 451 9.60 -10.25 24.38
CA PHE A 451 10.08 -9.02 23.76
C PHE A 451 8.87 -8.16 23.45
N TYR A 452 8.99 -6.85 23.61
CA TYR A 452 7.93 -5.93 23.24
C TYR A 452 8.49 -4.69 22.56
N ILE A 453 7.67 -4.06 21.75
CA ILE A 453 7.91 -2.73 21.21
C ILE A 453 6.85 -1.74 21.73
N SER A 454 7.13 -0.44 21.66
CA SER A 454 6.16 0.59 22.05
C SER A 454 6.28 1.84 21.19
N GLY A 455 5.33 2.77 21.33
CA GLY A 455 5.31 4.02 20.56
C GLY A 455 4.63 3.91 19.21
N VAL A 456 3.82 2.87 19.00
CA VAL A 456 3.05 2.62 17.78
C VAL A 456 1.55 2.70 18.09
N SER A 457 0.74 3.16 17.12
CA SER A 457 -0.71 3.29 17.28
C SER A 457 -1.43 1.94 17.45
N ASP A 458 -2.66 2.02 17.98
CA ASP A 458 -3.57 0.88 18.15
C ASP A 458 -4.01 0.25 16.81
N SER A 459 -3.78 0.91 15.66
CA SER A 459 -4.14 0.42 14.32
C SER A 459 -2.98 -0.25 13.57
N THR A 460 -1.87 -0.49 14.25
CA THR A 460 -0.65 -1.07 13.66
C THR A 460 -0.76 -2.58 13.48
N GLU A 461 -0.42 -3.09 12.30
CA GLU A 461 -0.17 -4.51 12.07
C GLU A 461 1.28 -4.84 12.44
N PHE A 462 1.50 -6.03 13.03
CA PHE A 462 2.80 -6.48 13.50
C PHE A 462 3.21 -7.79 12.83
N GLN A 463 4.51 -7.97 12.61
CA GLN A 463 5.10 -9.25 12.24
C GLN A 463 6.47 -9.41 12.89
N TRP A 464 6.54 -10.28 13.91
CA TRP A 464 7.83 -10.66 14.50
C TRP A 464 8.62 -11.59 13.57
N GLN A 465 9.93 -11.36 13.54
CA GLN A 465 10.91 -12.14 12.78
C GLN A 465 12.03 -12.62 13.68
N THR A 466 12.65 -13.74 13.31
CA THR A 466 13.88 -14.24 13.95
C THR A 466 15.01 -14.42 12.94
N ASN A 467 16.25 -14.45 13.43
CA ASN A 467 17.43 -14.77 12.64
C ASN A 467 18.39 -15.65 13.47
N LEU A 468 18.89 -16.72 12.85
CA LEU A 468 19.88 -17.66 13.41
C LEU A 468 21.22 -17.64 12.65
N GLY A 469 21.51 -16.54 11.95
CA GLY A 469 22.74 -16.34 11.17
C GLY A 469 22.60 -16.56 9.65
N PHE A 470 21.40 -16.86 9.15
CA PHE A 470 21.13 -17.10 7.72
C PHE A 470 20.16 -16.08 7.10
N GLY A 471 19.75 -15.07 7.86
CA GLY A 471 18.78 -14.04 7.43
C GLY A 471 17.51 -14.05 8.28
N TRP A 472 16.67 -13.03 8.05
CA TRP A 472 15.43 -12.85 8.79
C TRP A 472 14.30 -13.71 8.24
N ILE A 473 13.58 -14.39 9.13
CA ILE A 473 12.46 -15.30 8.82
C ILE A 473 11.24 -14.87 9.66
N ASN A 474 10.06 -14.83 9.03
CA ASN A 474 8.79 -14.57 9.74
C ASN A 474 8.49 -15.69 10.73
N LEU A 475 8.14 -15.30 11.96
CA LEU A 475 7.60 -16.22 12.94
C LEU A 475 6.11 -16.47 12.67
N PHE A 476 5.56 -17.49 13.33
CA PHE A 476 4.14 -17.80 13.37
C PHE A 476 3.78 -18.20 14.81
N ASP A 477 2.53 -17.97 15.23
CA ASP A 477 2.03 -18.41 16.53
C ASP A 477 1.94 -19.95 16.60
N ALA A 478 3.07 -20.58 16.89
CA ALA A 478 3.25 -22.02 16.97
C ALA A 478 4.54 -22.38 17.73
N GLY A 479 4.55 -23.56 18.37
CA GLY A 479 5.72 -24.04 19.10
C GLY A 479 6.03 -23.16 20.31
N GLN A 480 7.24 -22.61 20.36
CA GLN A 480 7.71 -21.73 21.44
C GLN A 480 7.20 -20.29 21.34
N TYR A 481 6.57 -19.88 20.23
CA TYR A 481 6.23 -18.49 19.94
C TYR A 481 4.73 -18.22 20.05
N SER A 482 4.37 -17.10 20.68
CA SER A 482 3.00 -16.55 20.65
C SER A 482 3.00 -15.02 20.70
N GLY A 483 1.98 -14.37 20.15
CA GLY A 483 1.93 -12.90 20.04
C GLY A 483 2.71 -12.36 18.84
N VAL A 484 2.96 -13.18 17.82
CA VAL A 484 3.76 -12.82 16.64
C VAL A 484 3.18 -11.66 15.84
N ASN A 485 1.86 -11.47 15.90
CA ASN A 485 1.15 -10.37 15.24
C ASN A 485 0.66 -9.33 16.26
N ASN A 486 1.40 -9.12 17.35
CA ASN A 486 1.10 -8.12 18.37
C ASN A 486 2.37 -7.33 18.76
N ASP A 487 2.19 -6.27 19.56
CA ASP A 487 3.29 -5.44 20.08
C ASP A 487 4.26 -6.21 20.99
N THR A 488 3.85 -7.38 21.48
CA THR A 488 4.57 -8.23 22.42
C THR A 488 4.67 -9.66 21.90
N LEU A 489 5.89 -10.14 21.68
CA LEU A 489 6.23 -11.53 21.40
C LEU A 489 6.57 -12.27 22.68
N TYR A 490 5.91 -13.38 22.94
CA TYR A 490 6.25 -14.31 24.02
C TYR A 490 7.05 -15.49 23.45
N VAL A 491 8.14 -15.83 24.13
CA VAL A 491 8.97 -17.02 23.84
C VAL A 491 8.98 -17.91 25.07
N MET A 492 8.34 -19.07 24.94
CA MET A 492 8.10 -20.01 26.04
C MET A 492 9.10 -21.17 26.02
N ASP A 493 9.36 -21.76 27.17
CA ASP A 493 10.22 -22.95 27.35
C ASP A 493 11.60 -22.77 26.68
N ILE A 494 12.34 -21.72 27.07
CA ILE A 494 13.67 -21.42 26.51
C ILE A 494 14.60 -22.63 26.61
N SER A 495 15.28 -22.96 25.51
CA SER A 495 16.25 -24.05 25.42
C SER A 495 17.65 -23.54 25.07
N ASP A 496 18.69 -24.36 25.26
CA ASP A 496 20.05 -24.01 24.83
C ASP A 496 20.15 -23.72 23.31
N GLY A 497 19.20 -24.22 22.51
CA GLY A 497 19.12 -23.94 21.07
C GLY A 497 18.66 -22.51 20.73
N ASN A 498 18.18 -21.76 21.72
CA ASN A 498 17.78 -20.37 21.56
C ASN A 498 18.93 -19.39 21.84
N ASP A 499 20.11 -19.87 22.24
CA ASP A 499 21.26 -19.02 22.52
C ASP A 499 21.74 -18.28 21.25
N ASN A 500 21.99 -16.97 21.39
CA ASN A 500 22.32 -16.05 20.30
C ASN A 500 21.25 -15.95 19.20
N GLN A 501 19.98 -16.18 19.54
CA GLN A 501 18.87 -15.96 18.61
C GLN A 501 18.48 -14.49 18.58
N PHE A 502 18.32 -13.93 17.38
CA PHE A 502 17.91 -12.54 17.18
C PHE A 502 16.42 -12.43 16.93
N PHE A 503 15.80 -11.36 17.43
CA PHE A 503 14.38 -11.04 17.23
C PHE A 503 14.19 -9.57 16.83
N ARG A 504 13.27 -9.30 15.90
CA ARG A 504 12.82 -7.95 15.56
C ARG A 504 11.36 -7.94 15.17
N CYS A 505 10.72 -6.79 15.23
CA CYS A 505 9.34 -6.60 14.81
C CYS A 505 9.26 -5.70 13.58
N LEU A 506 8.42 -6.06 12.62
CA LEU A 506 8.03 -5.19 11.52
C LEU A 506 6.65 -4.63 11.85
N THR A 507 6.49 -3.33 11.69
CA THR A 507 5.20 -2.66 11.86
C THR A 507 4.72 -2.12 10.54
N ASN A 508 3.42 -2.19 10.35
CA ASN A 508 2.74 -1.65 9.19
C ASN A 508 1.47 -0.95 9.66
N ASN A 509 1.44 0.38 9.61
CA ASN A 509 0.25 1.17 9.87
C ASN A 509 -0.07 1.97 8.61
N LEU A 510 -1.06 1.51 7.84
CA LEU A 510 -1.43 2.10 6.55
C LEU A 510 -0.23 2.14 5.57
N ASP A 511 0.28 3.35 5.26
CA ASP A 511 1.42 3.56 4.36
C ASP A 511 2.77 3.65 5.11
N CYS A 512 2.74 3.60 6.44
CA CYS A 512 3.91 3.69 7.29
C CYS A 512 4.42 2.29 7.64
N LYS A 513 5.61 1.97 7.14
CA LYS A 513 6.35 0.76 7.52
C LYS A 513 7.56 1.14 8.35
N ASP A 514 7.71 0.50 9.49
CA ASP A 514 8.92 0.61 10.30
C ASP A 514 9.44 -0.80 10.65
N THR A 515 10.71 -0.87 11.02
CA THR A 515 11.35 -2.12 11.44
C THR A 515 12.15 -1.83 12.68
N SER A 516 11.85 -2.55 13.76
CA SER A 516 12.56 -2.39 15.00
C SER A 516 14.04 -2.75 14.81
N GLU A 517 14.88 -2.17 15.66
CA GLU A 517 16.17 -2.76 15.99
C GLU A 517 15.97 -4.19 16.49
N TYR A 518 17.03 -5.00 16.43
CA TYR A 518 16.96 -6.37 16.90
C TYR A 518 17.37 -6.48 18.36
N ALA A 519 16.72 -7.40 19.07
CA ALA A 519 17.15 -7.89 20.37
C ALA A 519 17.79 -9.27 20.24
N ILE A 520 18.75 -9.55 21.12
CA ILE A 520 19.44 -10.82 21.25
C ILE A 520 18.89 -11.55 22.47
N LEU A 521 18.57 -12.83 22.30
CA LEU A 521 18.37 -13.76 23.40
C LEU A 521 19.70 -14.47 23.70
N THR A 522 20.28 -14.20 24.86
CA THR A 522 21.42 -14.97 25.39
C THR A 522 20.90 -15.96 26.41
N VAL A 523 21.22 -17.24 26.21
CA VAL A 523 20.94 -18.25 27.22
C VAL A 523 22.18 -18.39 28.07
N GLU A 524 22.14 -17.78 29.26
CA GLU A 524 23.17 -17.94 30.26
C GLU A 524 23.26 -19.41 30.65
N HIS A 525 24.33 -20.04 30.16
CA HIS A 525 24.82 -21.25 30.75
C HIS A 525 25.53 -20.83 32.05
N PRO A 526 25.09 -21.27 33.24
CA PRO A 526 25.71 -20.85 34.50
C PRO A 526 27.15 -21.36 34.70
N ILE A 527 27.92 -21.63 33.65
CA ILE A 527 29.24 -22.28 33.67
C ILE A 527 30.32 -21.29 33.21
N GLY A 528 30.62 -20.28 34.03
CA GLY A 528 31.84 -19.49 33.94
C GLY A 528 32.96 -20.07 34.79
N ILE A 529 34.20 -20.05 34.28
CA ILE A 529 35.42 -20.40 35.02
C ILE A 529 35.60 -19.42 36.19
N GLY A 530 35.27 -19.86 37.40
CA GLY A 530 35.73 -19.25 38.65
C GLY A 530 34.70 -18.53 39.52
N ASP A 531 33.68 -19.24 40.03
CA ASP A 531 33.03 -18.84 41.29
C ASP A 531 33.84 -19.43 42.45
N ASN A 532 34.52 -18.56 43.19
CA ASN A 532 35.39 -18.93 44.32
C ASN A 532 34.65 -19.79 45.36
N ILE A 533 35.11 -21.02 45.60
CA ILE A 533 34.91 -21.68 46.89
C ILE A 533 35.78 -20.92 47.89
N ALA A 534 35.19 -19.99 48.65
CA ALA A 534 35.94 -19.24 49.65
C ALA A 534 36.56 -20.22 50.69
N ASN A 535 37.90 -20.24 50.73
CA ASN A 535 38.75 -20.87 51.77
C ASN A 535 38.93 -22.40 51.76
N GLU A 536 38.79 -23.09 50.63
CA GLU A 536 39.13 -24.54 50.55
C GLU A 536 40.19 -24.82 49.49
N ASN A 537 41.31 -25.43 49.90
CA ASN A 537 42.43 -25.74 49.01
C ASN A 537 42.14 -27.05 48.27
N PHE A 538 41.79 -26.96 46.99
CA PHE A 538 41.77 -28.12 46.11
C PHE A 538 43.07 -28.19 45.31
N LEU A 539 43.72 -29.36 45.34
CA LEU A 539 44.96 -29.62 44.60
C LEU A 539 44.79 -30.86 43.75
N LEU A 540 45.18 -30.77 42.48
CA LEU A 540 45.02 -31.84 41.51
C LEU A 540 46.38 -32.19 40.88
N TYR A 541 46.81 -33.44 40.99
CA TYR A 541 48.11 -33.88 40.47
C TYR A 541 48.16 -35.40 40.19
N PRO A 542 49.07 -35.90 39.33
CA PRO A 542 50.00 -35.15 38.50
C PRO A 542 49.28 -34.40 37.36
N ASN A 543 49.87 -33.32 36.88
CA ASN A 543 49.49 -32.69 35.61
C ASN A 543 50.78 -32.55 34.78
N PRO A 544 50.94 -33.26 33.64
CA PRO A 544 49.93 -34.05 32.91
C PRO A 544 49.52 -35.39 33.58
N VAL A 545 48.29 -35.84 33.30
CA VAL A 545 47.68 -37.12 33.76
C VAL A 545 47.78 -38.19 32.67
N ILE A 546 48.03 -39.44 33.06
CA ILE A 546 48.11 -40.60 32.14
C ILE A 546 46.97 -41.62 32.36
N GLU A 547 46.72 -41.98 33.61
CA GLU A 547 45.74 -43.05 33.97
C GLU A 547 44.79 -42.60 35.09
N PHE A 548 45.33 -41.94 36.11
CA PHE A 548 44.56 -41.45 37.24
C PHE A 548 45.11 -40.11 37.73
N VAL A 549 44.25 -39.36 38.39
CA VAL A 549 44.61 -38.13 39.09
C VAL A 549 44.33 -38.26 40.59
N GLN A 550 45.14 -37.59 41.41
CA GLN A 550 44.89 -37.38 42.83
C GLN A 550 44.27 -36.01 43.02
N LEU A 551 43.09 -35.99 43.63
CA LEU A 551 42.44 -34.78 44.13
C LEU A 551 42.61 -34.71 45.65
N GLU A 552 43.32 -33.70 46.13
CA GLU A 552 43.40 -33.37 47.54
C GLU A 552 42.52 -32.19 47.86
N TYR A 553 41.77 -32.27 48.96
CA TYR A 553 40.90 -31.19 49.41
C TYR A 553 40.70 -31.20 50.92
N SER A 554 40.35 -30.04 51.46
CA SER A 554 40.03 -29.87 52.87
C SER A 554 38.65 -29.23 53.05
N LEU A 555 37.75 -29.91 53.74
CA LEU A 555 36.43 -29.39 54.10
C LEU A 555 36.46 -28.90 55.54
N MET A 556 36.06 -27.65 55.78
CA MET A 556 36.01 -27.09 57.14
C MET A 556 34.80 -27.61 57.96
N GLN A 557 33.76 -28.10 57.29
CA GLN A 557 32.54 -28.65 57.87
C GLN A 557 32.01 -29.80 57.01
N GLU A 558 30.96 -30.49 57.46
CA GLU A 558 30.28 -31.49 56.63
C GLU A 558 29.56 -30.83 55.46
N GLU A 559 29.72 -31.36 54.24
CA GLU A 559 29.14 -30.82 53.02
C GLU A 559 28.68 -31.92 52.06
N ILE A 560 27.71 -31.59 51.19
CA ILE A 560 27.34 -32.45 50.07
C ILE A 560 28.31 -32.16 48.91
N LEU A 561 29.01 -33.19 48.46
CA LEU A 561 30.05 -33.14 47.44
C LEU A 561 29.62 -33.90 46.18
N SER A 562 29.86 -33.30 45.02
CA SER A 562 29.80 -33.98 43.72
C SER A 562 31.06 -33.69 42.91
N ILE A 563 31.52 -34.67 42.13
CA ILE A 563 32.75 -34.59 41.32
C ILE A 563 32.49 -35.22 39.96
N TYR A 564 32.73 -34.45 38.89
CA TYR A 564 32.46 -34.83 37.50
C TYR A 564 33.66 -34.54 36.60
N LEU A 565 33.70 -35.22 35.45
CA LEU A 565 34.66 -34.98 34.36
C LEU A 565 33.98 -34.28 33.18
N TYR A 566 34.64 -33.25 32.67
CA TYR A 566 34.21 -32.50 31.49
C TYR A 566 35.37 -32.35 30.48
N ASP A 567 35.06 -32.23 29.19
CA ASP A 567 36.04 -31.77 28.20
C ASP A 567 36.20 -30.24 28.21
N ILE A 568 37.16 -29.72 27.45
CA ILE A 568 37.42 -28.28 27.31
C ILE A 568 36.27 -27.47 26.72
N TYR A 569 35.31 -28.12 26.07
CA TYR A 569 34.15 -27.46 25.49
C TYR A 569 32.95 -27.50 26.43
N GLY A 570 33.13 -28.00 27.67
CA GLY A 570 32.07 -28.07 28.67
C GLY A 570 31.13 -29.25 28.48
N LYS A 571 31.48 -30.25 27.65
CA LYS A 571 30.70 -31.48 27.52
C LYS A 571 30.95 -32.41 28.71
N PHE A 572 29.87 -32.85 29.35
CA PHE A 572 29.91 -33.86 30.40
C PHE A 572 30.44 -35.20 29.87
N ILE A 573 31.33 -35.84 30.63
CA ILE A 573 31.93 -37.14 30.29
C ILE A 573 31.56 -38.22 31.30
N GLU A 574 31.80 -37.98 32.58
CA GLU A 574 31.65 -39.02 33.61
C GLU A 574 31.40 -38.43 35.01
N THR A 575 30.68 -39.19 35.84
CA THR A 575 30.44 -38.90 37.26
C THR A 575 31.34 -39.77 38.14
N PHE A 576 32.07 -39.15 39.07
CA PHE A 576 32.90 -39.86 40.06
C PHE A 576 32.28 -39.88 41.44
N ILE A 577 31.65 -38.77 41.84
CA ILE A 577 30.88 -38.63 43.07
C ILE A 577 29.64 -37.81 42.74
N GLU A 578 28.50 -38.21 43.25
CA GLU A 578 27.26 -37.45 43.10
C GLU A 578 26.53 -37.38 44.45
N ASN A 579 26.23 -36.16 44.89
CA ASN A 579 25.44 -35.86 46.08
C ASN A 579 25.86 -36.63 47.35
N TYR A 580 27.17 -36.79 47.54
CA TYR A 580 27.72 -37.54 48.66
C TYR A 580 27.96 -36.63 49.86
N THR A 581 27.36 -36.96 51.01
CA THR A 581 27.64 -36.25 52.26
C THR A 581 29.04 -36.60 52.79
N GLN A 582 29.97 -35.65 52.67
CA GLN A 582 31.36 -35.78 53.10
C GLN A 582 31.56 -35.01 54.41
N ALA A 583 32.02 -35.70 55.46
CA ALA A 583 32.32 -35.07 56.75
C ALA A 583 33.47 -34.05 56.66
N ALA A 584 33.58 -33.15 57.64
CA ALA A 584 34.71 -32.22 57.76
C ALA A 584 36.06 -32.97 57.87
N GLY A 585 37.10 -32.51 57.18
CA GLY A 585 38.41 -33.17 57.19
C GLY A 585 39.27 -32.90 55.97
N VAL A 586 40.46 -33.52 55.94
CA VAL A 586 41.40 -33.47 54.80
C VAL A 586 41.37 -34.81 54.08
N TYR A 587 41.16 -34.77 52.78
CA TYR A 587 40.96 -35.95 51.93
C TYR A 587 41.97 -35.99 50.78
N LYS A 588 42.29 -37.21 50.37
CA LYS A 588 43.03 -37.51 49.14
C LYS A 588 42.27 -38.58 48.37
N GLN A 589 41.75 -38.22 47.21
CA GLN A 589 40.93 -39.10 46.39
C GLN A 589 41.63 -39.41 45.07
N LYS A 590 41.81 -40.72 44.83
CA LYS A 590 42.28 -41.22 43.54
C LYS A 590 41.10 -41.32 42.57
N ILE A 591 41.15 -40.55 41.48
CA ILE A 591 40.16 -40.56 40.40
C ILE A 591 40.79 -41.24 39.19
N THR A 592 40.26 -42.38 38.78
CA THR A 592 40.73 -43.11 37.59
C THR A 592 39.96 -42.62 36.38
N LEU A 593 40.66 -42.19 35.33
CA LEU A 593 40.02 -41.61 34.15
C LEU A 593 39.53 -42.69 33.17
N PRO A 594 38.46 -42.42 32.40
CA PRO A 594 37.96 -43.39 31.42
C PRO A 594 39.00 -43.68 30.32
N THR A 595 39.12 -44.96 29.94
CA THR A 595 40.13 -45.45 28.98
C THR A 595 39.93 -44.97 27.54
N GLN A 596 38.77 -44.39 27.23
CA GLN A 596 38.40 -43.90 25.90
C GLN A 596 38.69 -42.41 25.67
N LEU A 597 39.30 -41.72 26.64
CA LEU A 597 39.71 -40.32 26.44
C LEU A 597 40.78 -40.20 25.35
N SER A 598 40.73 -39.07 24.65
CA SER A 598 41.74 -38.65 23.67
C SER A 598 42.74 -37.71 24.33
N ASN A 599 43.93 -37.53 23.77
CA ASN A 599 44.88 -36.54 24.29
C ASN A 599 44.25 -35.14 24.21
N GLY A 600 44.29 -34.39 25.30
CA GLY A 600 43.62 -33.11 25.35
C GLY A 600 43.56 -32.53 26.76
N SER A 601 43.03 -31.32 26.85
CA SER A 601 42.74 -30.69 28.13
C SER A 601 41.34 -31.11 28.61
N TYR A 602 41.18 -31.27 29.92
CA TYR A 602 39.94 -31.68 30.57
C TYR A 602 39.79 -30.92 31.89
N GLY A 603 38.60 -30.96 32.46
CA GLY A 603 38.32 -30.33 33.76
C GLY A 603 37.66 -31.30 34.73
N ILE A 604 38.12 -31.31 35.99
CA ILE A 604 37.36 -31.90 37.09
C ILE A 604 36.47 -30.81 37.68
N LEU A 605 35.15 -30.96 37.53
CA LEU A 605 34.16 -30.11 38.16
C LEU A 605 33.84 -30.66 39.55
N ILE A 606 33.98 -29.81 40.57
CA ILE A 606 33.69 -30.11 41.96
C ILE A 606 32.54 -29.21 42.38
N ILE A 607 31.48 -29.77 42.93
CA ILE A 607 30.32 -29.03 43.44
C ILE A 607 30.19 -29.32 44.93
N THR A 608 30.09 -28.24 45.70
CA THR A 608 29.81 -28.25 47.13
C THR A 608 28.57 -27.40 47.40
N GLN A 609 28.08 -27.42 48.63
CA GLN A 609 27.01 -26.50 49.05
C GLN A 609 27.46 -25.03 49.05
N LYS A 610 28.77 -24.76 49.09
CA LYS A 610 29.35 -23.41 49.05
C LYS A 610 29.58 -22.88 47.63
N GLY A 611 29.48 -23.73 46.62
CA GLY A 611 29.76 -23.36 45.24
C GLY A 611 30.47 -24.46 44.46
N LYS A 612 30.92 -24.11 43.26
CA LYS A 612 31.51 -25.03 42.30
C LYS A 612 32.89 -24.56 41.84
N LEU A 613 33.79 -25.50 41.60
CA LEU A 613 35.15 -25.24 41.12
C LEU A 613 35.48 -26.22 40.00
N ILE A 614 36.05 -25.73 38.90
CA ILE A 614 36.64 -26.59 37.87
C ILE A 614 38.16 -26.48 37.91
N ILE A 615 38.84 -27.62 37.97
CA ILE A 615 40.31 -27.69 37.95
C ILE A 615 40.76 -28.29 36.63
N PRO A 616 41.37 -27.49 35.73
CA PRO A 616 41.81 -27.98 34.44
C PRO A 616 43.09 -28.83 34.57
N PHE A 617 43.21 -29.85 33.74
CA PHE A 617 44.41 -30.67 33.62
C PHE A 617 44.62 -31.15 32.18
N LEU A 618 45.87 -31.52 31.86
CA LEU A 618 46.22 -32.11 30.58
C LEU A 618 46.21 -33.65 30.69
N TYR A 619 45.49 -34.33 29.82
CA TYR A 619 45.49 -35.80 29.71
C TYR A 619 46.34 -36.26 28.52
N LEU A 620 47.23 -37.21 28.78
CA LEU A 620 48.13 -37.83 27.80
C LEU A 620 47.98 -39.36 27.87
N LYS A 621 47.26 -39.92 26.91
CA LYS A 621 47.21 -41.36 26.65
C LYS A 621 48.59 -41.84 26.21
N GLN A 622 49.12 -42.84 26.92
CA GLN A 622 50.36 -43.53 26.53
C GLN A 622 50.16 -44.44 25.32
#